data_AF-A0A4Y2BTS0-F1
#
_entry.id   AF-A0A4Y2BTS0-F1
#
_cell.length_a   1.000
_cell.length_b   1.000
_cell.length_c   1.000
_cell.angle_alpha   90.00
_cell.angle_beta   90.00
_cell.angle_gamma   90.00
#
_symmetry.space_group_name_H-M   'P 1'
#
loop_
_entity.id
_entity.type
_entity.pdbx_description
1 polymer ?
#
loop_
_entity_poly.entity_id
_entity_poly.type
_entity_poly.pdbx_seq_one_letter_code
_entity_poly.pdbx_strand_id
1 'polypeptide(L)'
;MPKRKRGITGDAASRREAIIKRERRVVDTEEERSCRMSTIAQHGLGRRAEETEEPSNCRLSDMAQRGQERRAEEREEQRNRRLAVMGQRSQQRRVEETEEQRNRRLEVMAQRGQEGRAEETDEQRNSRLSAMLQHARERRLNVIEGQNHHQIQTFYAARTVLN
;
A
#
# COMPACT_ATOMS: atom_id res chain seq x y z
N MET A 1 -40.83 -4.55 -34.63
CA MET A 1 -41.14 -3.80 -33.38
C MET A 1 -40.28 -2.54 -33.32
N PRO A 2 -40.82 -1.32 -33.44
CA PRO A 2 -40.03 -0.10 -33.49
C PRO A 2 -39.62 0.35 -32.08
N LYS A 3 -38.34 0.64 -31.88
CA LYS A 3 -37.80 1.12 -30.60
C LYS A 3 -38.31 2.53 -30.31
N ARG A 4 -39.01 2.69 -29.19
CA ARG A 4 -39.42 3.99 -28.64
C ARG A 4 -38.17 4.82 -28.34
N LYS A 5 -37.95 5.90 -29.11
CA LYS A 5 -36.95 6.93 -28.79
C LYS A 5 -37.36 7.59 -27.48
N ARG A 6 -36.59 7.35 -26.41
CA ARG A 6 -36.75 8.03 -25.12
C ARG A 6 -36.42 9.51 -25.36
N GLY A 7 -37.44 10.38 -25.32
CA GLY A 7 -37.32 11.79 -25.67
C GLY A 7 -36.27 12.51 -24.81
N ILE A 8 -35.32 13.15 -25.47
CA ILE A 8 -34.36 14.09 -24.86
C ILE A 8 -35.00 15.48 -24.86
N THR A 9 -36.15 15.63 -24.21
CA THR A 9 -36.68 16.95 -23.85
C THR A 9 -36.12 17.30 -22.48
N GLY A 10 -34.81 17.55 -22.42
CA GLY A 10 -34.21 18.16 -21.24
C GLY A 10 -34.69 19.60 -21.18
N ASP A 11 -35.49 19.91 -20.17
CA ASP A 11 -36.06 21.23 -19.89
C ASP A 11 -35.02 22.34 -20.14
N ALA A 12 -35.41 23.33 -20.96
CA ALA A 12 -34.53 24.43 -21.35
C ALA A 12 -34.08 25.25 -20.14
N ALA A 13 -34.91 25.35 -19.09
CA ALA A 13 -34.56 26.02 -17.84
C ALA A 13 -33.50 25.24 -17.05
N SER A 14 -33.66 23.93 -16.90
CA SER A 14 -32.69 23.02 -16.27
C SER A 14 -31.30 23.08 -16.94
N ARG A 15 -31.26 23.20 -18.28
CA ARG A 15 -30.01 23.37 -19.04
C ARG A 15 -29.37 24.73 -18.77
N ARG A 16 -30.15 25.81 -18.77
CA ARG A 16 -29.66 27.17 -18.44
C ARG A 16 -29.12 27.24 -17.02
N GLU A 17 -29.81 26.64 -16.05
CA GLU A 17 -29.32 26.57 -14.68
C GLU A 17 -28.02 25.79 -14.54
N ALA A 18 -27.87 24.67 -15.26
CA ALA A 18 -26.64 23.88 -15.23
C ALA A 18 -25.44 24.67 -15.77
N ILE A 19 -25.66 25.48 -16.82
CA ILE A 19 -24.65 26.36 -17.40
C ILE A 19 -24.26 27.45 -16.39
N ILE A 20 -25.23 28.16 -15.80
CA ILE A 20 -24.97 29.20 -14.80
C ILE A 20 -24.24 28.63 -13.58
N LYS A 21 -24.65 27.46 -13.08
CA LYS A 21 -23.98 26.75 -11.97
C LYS A 21 -22.55 26.34 -12.34
N ARG A 22 -22.25 26.06 -13.60
CA ARG A 22 -20.90 25.74 -14.08
C ARG A 22 -20.05 26.99 -14.26
N GLU A 23 -20.61 28.06 -14.82
CA GLU A 23 -19.92 29.34 -15.01
C GLU A 23 -19.53 29.97 -13.68
N ARG A 24 -20.40 29.93 -12.67
CA ARG A 24 -20.05 30.32 -11.29
C ARG A 24 -18.81 29.56 -10.81
N ARG A 25 -18.81 28.23 -10.91
CA ARG A 25 -17.68 27.37 -10.51
C ARG A 25 -16.36 27.65 -11.23
N VAL A 26 -16.39 28.25 -12.42
CA VAL A 26 -15.19 28.59 -13.20
C VAL A 26 -14.57 29.89 -12.69
N VAL A 27 -15.38 30.80 -12.17
CA VAL A 27 -14.95 32.11 -11.64
C VAL A 27 -14.82 32.11 -10.11
N ASP A 28 -15.23 31.02 -9.44
CA ASP A 28 -15.12 30.85 -8.00
C ASP A 28 -13.71 31.18 -7.48
N THR A 29 -13.68 31.94 -6.40
CA THR A 29 -12.47 32.16 -5.60
C THR A 29 -12.05 30.86 -4.89
N GLU A 30 -10.80 30.78 -4.44
CA GLU A 30 -10.31 29.59 -3.72
C GLU A 30 -11.09 29.35 -2.42
N GLU A 31 -11.56 30.41 -1.76
CA GLU A 31 -12.41 30.32 -0.57
C GLU A 31 -13.79 29.75 -0.89
N GLU A 32 -14.47 30.24 -1.93
CA GLU A 32 -15.77 29.72 -2.36
C GLU A 32 -15.67 28.26 -2.83
N ARG A 33 -14.57 27.92 -3.52
CA ARG A 33 -14.26 26.54 -3.91
C ARG A 33 -14.03 25.66 -2.69
N SER A 34 -13.26 26.14 -1.71
CA SER A 34 -12.97 25.43 -0.46
C SER A 34 -14.25 25.18 0.34
N CYS A 35 -15.08 26.20 0.54
CA CYS A 35 -16.38 26.09 1.20
C CYS A 35 -17.27 25.05 0.51
N ARG A 36 -17.40 25.11 -0.83
CA ARG A 36 -18.18 24.13 -1.58
C ARG A 36 -17.66 22.70 -1.45
N MET A 37 -16.34 22.50 -1.51
CA MET A 37 -15.74 21.18 -1.32
C MET A 37 -15.96 20.66 0.10
N SER A 38 -15.88 21.54 1.10
CA SER A 38 -16.18 21.22 2.49
C SER A 38 -17.64 20.77 2.65
N THR A 39 -18.60 21.49 2.07
CA THR A 39 -20.02 21.10 2.10
C THR A 39 -20.27 19.73 1.46
N ILE A 40 -19.64 19.45 0.32
CA ILE A 40 -19.77 18.14 -0.35
C ILE A 40 -19.14 17.03 0.48
N ALA A 41 -17.98 17.29 1.09
CA ALA A 41 -17.31 16.33 1.97
C ALA A 41 -18.17 16.01 3.20
N GLN A 42 -18.76 17.03 3.84
CA GLN A 42 -19.67 16.89 4.98
C GLN A 42 -20.92 16.09 4.60
N HIS A 43 -21.56 16.40 3.48
CA HIS A 43 -22.73 15.64 3.01
C HIS A 43 -22.37 14.18 2.70
N GLY A 44 -21.17 13.93 2.16
CA GLY A 44 -20.66 12.58 1.95
C GLY A 44 -20.36 11.82 3.25
N LEU A 45 -19.98 12.52 4.32
CA LEU A 45 -19.81 11.92 5.65
C LEU A 45 -21.18 11.61 6.30
N GLY A 46 -22.13 12.54 6.25
CA GLY A 46 -23.48 12.34 6.76
C GLY A 46 -24.16 11.12 6.12
N ARG A 47 -24.13 11.04 4.78
CA ARG A 47 -24.63 9.85 4.05
C ARG A 47 -23.99 8.55 4.49
N ARG A 48 -22.69 8.53 4.82
CA ARG A 48 -21.98 7.33 5.28
C ARG A 48 -22.30 6.97 6.73
N ALA A 49 -22.64 7.95 7.56
CA ALA A 49 -23.06 7.71 8.94
C ALA A 49 -24.48 7.11 9.01
N GLU A 50 -25.32 7.42 8.02
CA GLU A 50 -26.69 6.91 7.90
C GLU A 50 -26.79 5.57 7.14
N GLU A 51 -25.69 5.06 6.58
CA GLU A 51 -25.67 3.77 5.88
C GLU A 51 -25.87 2.61 6.87
N THR A 52 -26.80 1.71 6.56
CA THR A 52 -26.93 0.41 7.24
C THR A 52 -25.87 -0.58 6.73
N GLU A 53 -25.75 -1.75 7.39
CA GLU A 53 -24.68 -2.72 7.08
C GLU A 53 -24.72 -3.21 5.62
N GLU A 54 -25.89 -3.51 5.08
CA GLU A 54 -26.05 -4.00 3.70
C GLU A 54 -25.54 -3.01 2.62
N PRO A 55 -26.00 -1.74 2.56
CA PRO A 55 -25.49 -0.77 1.60
C PRO A 55 -24.01 -0.43 1.83
N SER A 56 -23.54 -0.44 3.09
CA SER A 56 -22.12 -0.25 3.40
C SER A 56 -21.27 -1.39 2.84
N ASN A 57 -21.68 -2.65 3.06
CA ASN A 57 -20.98 -3.83 2.58
C ASN A 57 -20.98 -3.91 1.05
N CYS A 58 -22.10 -3.63 0.38
CA CYS A 58 -22.16 -3.55 -1.08
C CYS A 58 -21.19 -2.50 -1.63
N ARG A 59 -21.17 -1.30 -1.05
CA ARG A 59 -20.25 -0.22 -1.45
C ARG A 59 -18.78 -0.59 -1.22
N LEU A 60 -18.46 -1.19 -0.07
CA LEU A 60 -17.10 -1.65 0.24
C LEU A 60 -16.65 -2.77 -0.72
N SER A 61 -17.55 -3.70 -1.03
CA SER A 61 -17.31 -4.80 -1.99
C SER A 61 -17.02 -4.25 -3.39
N ASP A 62 -17.86 -3.33 -3.89
CA ASP A 62 -17.65 -2.68 -5.19
C ASP A 62 -16.31 -1.93 -5.27
N MET A 63 -15.93 -1.22 -4.20
CA MET A 63 -14.64 -0.54 -4.13
C MET A 63 -13.46 -1.51 -4.06
N ALA A 64 -13.60 -2.62 -3.34
CA ALA A 64 -12.60 -3.67 -3.26
C ALA A 64 -12.41 -4.33 -4.63
N GLN A 65 -13.50 -4.69 -5.31
CA GLN A 65 -13.47 -5.28 -6.66
C GLN A 65 -12.77 -4.35 -7.65
N ARG A 66 -13.21 -3.10 -7.78
CA ARG A 66 -12.54 -2.11 -8.65
C ARG A 66 -11.08 -1.90 -8.27
N GLY A 67 -10.76 -2.02 -6.98
CA GLY A 67 -9.39 -1.96 -6.49
C GLY A 67 -8.53 -3.13 -6.98
N GLN A 68 -9.09 -4.34 -7.04
CA GLN A 68 -8.40 -5.52 -7.58
C GLN A 68 -8.25 -5.46 -9.10
N GLU A 69 -9.30 -5.05 -9.83
CA GLU A 69 -9.26 -4.86 -11.28
C GLU A 69 -8.13 -3.90 -11.67
N ARG A 70 -8.04 -2.73 -11.01
CA ARG A 70 -6.95 -1.77 -11.24
C ARG A 70 -5.55 -2.32 -10.92
N ARG A 71 -5.42 -3.26 -9.97
CA ARG A 71 -4.13 -3.91 -9.64
C ARG A 71 -3.78 -5.01 -10.63
N ALA A 72 -4.78 -5.72 -11.17
CA ALA A 72 -4.59 -6.76 -12.16
C ALA A 72 -4.13 -6.18 -13.51
N GLU A 73 -4.62 -4.99 -13.85
CA GLU A 73 -4.25 -4.25 -15.08
C GLU A 73 -2.96 -3.41 -14.92
N GLU A 74 -2.35 -3.40 -13.74
CA GLU A 74 -1.18 -2.56 -13.44
C GLU A 74 0.08 -3.08 -14.15
N ARG A 75 0.76 -2.22 -14.91
CA ARG A 75 2.08 -2.56 -15.47
C ARG A 75 3.14 -2.66 -14.37
N GLU A 76 4.20 -3.42 -14.63
CA GLU A 76 5.28 -3.64 -13.66
C GLU A 76 5.89 -2.34 -13.14
N GLU A 77 6.15 -1.35 -14.00
CA GLU A 77 6.66 -0.05 -13.57
C GLU A 77 5.71 0.68 -12.61
N GLN A 78 4.41 0.67 -12.92
CA GLN A 78 3.40 1.32 -12.09
C GLN A 78 3.27 0.60 -10.74
N ARG A 79 3.30 -0.74 -10.77
CA ARG A 79 3.32 -1.59 -9.57
C ARG A 79 4.54 -1.30 -8.71
N ASN A 80 5.72 -1.20 -9.29
CA ASN A 80 6.96 -0.90 -8.58
C ASN A 80 6.91 0.50 -7.97
N ARG A 81 6.42 1.53 -8.70
CA ARG A 81 6.21 2.88 -8.14
C ARG A 81 5.22 2.85 -6.97
N ARG A 82 4.09 2.16 -7.11
CA ARG A 82 3.09 2.03 -6.03
C ARG A 82 3.66 1.34 -4.80
N LEU A 83 4.38 0.23 -4.97
CA LEU A 83 5.04 -0.49 -3.89
C LEU A 83 6.11 0.36 -3.21
N ALA A 84 6.89 1.14 -3.97
CA ALA A 84 7.88 2.05 -3.43
C ALA A 84 7.24 3.12 -2.54
N VAL A 85 6.17 3.77 -2.99
CA VAL A 85 5.43 4.78 -2.21
C VAL A 85 4.84 4.17 -0.93
N MET A 86 4.26 2.95 -1.01
CA MET A 86 3.75 2.26 0.17
C MET A 86 4.87 1.88 1.15
N GLY A 87 6.03 1.47 0.64
CA GLY A 87 7.23 1.16 1.43
C GLY A 87 7.74 2.40 2.18
N GLN A 88 7.88 3.53 1.48
CA GLN A 88 8.28 4.81 2.07
C GLN A 88 7.31 5.26 3.16
N ARG A 89 6.00 5.26 2.89
CA ARG A 89 4.99 5.63 3.90
C ARG A 89 5.01 4.69 5.11
N SER A 90 5.29 3.40 4.90
CA SER A 90 5.43 2.44 5.99
C SER A 90 6.66 2.72 6.86
N GLN A 91 7.79 3.10 6.23
CA GLN A 91 8.99 3.51 6.95
C GLN A 91 8.76 4.80 7.74
N GLN A 92 8.11 5.81 7.15
CA GLN A 92 7.74 7.05 7.84
C GLN A 92 6.90 6.76 9.10
N ARG A 93 5.86 5.93 8.97
CA ARG A 93 5.06 5.51 10.14
C ARG A 93 5.88 4.80 11.21
N ARG A 94 6.87 3.98 10.84
CA ARG A 94 7.77 3.30 11.80
C ARG A 94 8.71 4.25 12.52
N VAL A 95 9.07 5.37 11.90
CA VAL A 95 9.89 6.42 12.53
C VAL A 95 9.06 7.24 13.51
N GLU A 96 7.78 7.45 13.20
CA GLU A 96 6.82 8.17 14.05
C GLU A 96 6.19 7.29 15.16
N GLU A 97 6.48 5.99 15.19
CA GLU A 97 5.96 5.05 16.20
C GLU A 97 6.49 5.38 17.60
N THR A 98 5.60 5.42 18.58
CA THR A 98 6.00 5.44 19.99
C THR A 98 6.56 4.07 20.42
N GLU A 99 7.32 4.01 21.50
CA GLU A 99 7.86 2.74 22.02
C GLU A 99 6.75 1.73 22.34
N GLU A 100 5.63 2.18 22.92
CA GLU A 100 4.47 1.32 23.18
C GLU A 100 3.86 0.76 21.89
N GLN A 101 3.68 1.60 20.86
CA GLN A 101 3.14 1.17 19.57
C GLN A 101 4.08 0.17 18.89
N ARG A 102 5.39 0.42 18.97
CA ARG A 102 6.42 -0.49 18.45
C ARG A 102 6.39 -1.83 19.17
N ASN A 103 6.30 -1.84 20.50
CA ASN A 103 6.25 -3.06 21.30
C ASN A 103 4.99 -3.87 21.00
N ARG A 104 3.80 -3.24 20.97
CA ARG A 104 2.55 -3.90 20.56
C ARG A 104 2.67 -4.50 19.15
N ARG A 105 3.25 -3.77 18.18
CA ARG A 105 3.45 -4.28 16.82
C ARG A 105 4.39 -5.49 16.80
N LEU A 106 5.49 -5.46 17.55
CA LEU A 106 6.43 -6.59 17.64
C LEU A 106 5.80 -7.81 18.30
N GLU A 107 5.00 -7.61 19.35
CA GLU A 107 4.25 -8.66 20.02
C GLU A 107 3.26 -9.35 19.06
N VAL A 108 2.46 -8.56 18.32
CA VAL A 108 1.53 -9.11 17.30
C VAL A 108 2.29 -9.89 16.21
N MET A 109 3.44 -9.40 15.75
CA MET A 109 4.25 -10.13 14.76
C MET A 109 4.85 -11.42 15.32
N ALA A 110 5.30 -11.40 16.58
CA ALA A 110 5.83 -12.58 17.24
C ALA A 110 4.73 -13.64 17.42
N GLN A 111 3.54 -13.24 17.91
CA GLN A 111 2.38 -14.11 18.07
C GLN A 111 1.98 -14.75 16.74
N ARG A 112 1.75 -13.96 15.69
CA ARG A 112 1.41 -14.47 14.35
C ARG A 112 2.49 -15.42 13.80
N GLY A 113 3.75 -15.13 14.09
CA GLY A 113 4.86 -15.99 13.72
C GLY A 113 4.87 -17.33 14.46
N GLN A 114 4.35 -17.40 15.69
CA GLN A 114 4.18 -18.67 16.40
C GLN A 114 2.94 -19.42 15.93
N GLU A 115 1.81 -18.74 15.73
CA GLU A 115 0.58 -19.31 15.17
C GLU A 115 0.87 -19.97 13.82
N GLY A 116 1.54 -19.27 12.90
CA GLY A 116 1.91 -19.82 11.60
C GLY A 116 2.90 -20.99 11.66
N ARG A 117 3.69 -21.14 12.73
CA ARG A 117 4.55 -22.32 12.94
C ARG A 117 3.80 -23.49 13.56
N ALA A 118 2.77 -23.21 14.36
CA ALA A 118 1.91 -24.23 14.95
C ALA A 118 0.99 -24.86 13.89
N GLU A 119 0.59 -24.09 12.89
CA GLU A 119 -0.23 -24.52 11.74
C GLU A 119 0.59 -25.12 10.58
N GLU A 120 1.92 -25.15 10.70
CA GLU A 120 2.84 -25.60 9.64
C GLU A 120 2.74 -27.12 9.41
N THR A 121 2.69 -27.54 8.14
CA THR A 121 2.81 -28.97 7.81
C THR A 121 4.24 -29.47 7.98
N ASP A 122 4.45 -30.77 8.15
CA ASP A 122 5.80 -31.33 8.30
C ASP A 122 6.72 -31.01 7.10
N GLU A 123 6.18 -30.99 5.88
CA GLU A 123 6.91 -30.60 4.68
C GLU A 123 7.33 -29.13 4.69
N GLN A 124 6.40 -28.24 5.05
CA GLN A 124 6.69 -26.80 5.19
C GLN A 124 7.77 -26.58 6.26
N ARG A 125 7.65 -27.26 7.40
CA ARG A 125 8.62 -27.22 8.50
C ARG A 125 9.99 -27.69 8.06
N ASN A 126 10.07 -28.81 7.35
CA ASN A 126 11.33 -29.35 6.84
C ASN A 126 11.96 -28.43 5.80
N SER A 127 11.16 -27.83 4.91
CA SER A 127 11.63 -26.84 3.94
C SER A 127 12.19 -25.59 4.64
N ARG A 128 11.46 -25.05 5.62
CA ARG A 128 11.90 -23.89 6.42
C ARG A 128 13.18 -24.16 7.19
N LEU A 129 13.28 -25.30 7.88
CA LEU A 129 14.48 -25.68 8.62
C LEU A 129 15.68 -25.90 7.69
N SER A 130 15.46 -26.49 6.52
CA SER A 130 16.50 -26.64 5.49
C SER A 130 17.01 -25.28 5.00
N ALA A 131 16.11 -24.34 4.71
CA ALA A 131 16.49 -22.98 4.31
C ALA A 131 17.29 -22.26 5.42
N MET A 132 16.88 -22.40 6.69
CA MET A 132 17.62 -21.84 7.83
C MET A 132 19.04 -22.43 7.95
N LEU A 133 19.18 -23.74 7.75
CA LEU A 133 20.48 -24.42 7.78
C LEU A 133 21.38 -23.96 6.63
N GLN A 134 20.86 -23.81 5.42
CA GLN A 134 21.63 -23.31 4.28
C GLN A 134 22.09 -21.87 4.53
N HIS A 135 21.18 -20.99 4.95
CA HIS A 135 21.54 -19.62 5.30
C HIS A 135 22.59 -19.55 6.42
N ALA A 136 22.52 -20.44 7.42
CA ALA A 136 23.54 -20.51 8.47
C ALA A 136 24.91 -20.98 7.94
N ARG A 137 24.92 -21.93 6.99
CA ARG A 137 26.15 -22.40 6.32
C ARG A 137 26.76 -21.29 5.46
N GLU A 138 25.97 -20.62 4.64
CA GLU A 138 26.41 -19.48 3.81
C GLU A 138 27.03 -18.37 4.65
N ARG A 139 26.39 -17.99 5.77
CA ARG A 139 26.98 -16.98 6.67
C ARG A 139 28.33 -17.42 7.25
N ARG A 140 28.48 -18.69 7.60
CA ARG A 140 29.77 -19.23 8.10
C ARG A 140 30.84 -19.17 7.02
N LEU A 141 30.51 -19.53 5.78
CA LEU A 141 31.41 -19.45 4.65
C LEU A 141 31.84 -18.00 4.37
N ASN A 142 30.90 -17.06 4.32
CA ASN A 142 31.21 -15.64 4.09
C ASN A 142 32.14 -15.05 5.17
N VAL A 143 31.99 -15.48 6.43
CA VAL A 143 32.90 -15.06 7.51
C VAL A 143 34.31 -15.61 7.29
N ILE A 144 34.44 -16.89 6.95
CA ILE A 144 35.73 -17.53 6.67
C ILE A 144 36.40 -16.91 5.45
N GLU A 145 35.66 -16.69 4.37
CA GLU A 145 36.16 -16.04 3.15
C GLU A 145 36.63 -14.61 3.42
N GLY A 146 35.87 -13.83 4.20
CA GLY A 146 36.29 -12.50 4.63
C GLY A 146 37.57 -12.51 5.47
N GLN A 147 37.70 -13.46 6.39
CA GLN A 147 38.91 -13.67 7.19
C GLN A 147 40.12 -14.03 6.32
N ASN A 148 39.95 -14.96 5.38
CA ASN A 148 41.00 -15.36 4.45
C ASN A 148 41.43 -14.19 3.55
N HIS A 149 40.49 -13.40 3.04
CA HIS A 149 40.78 -12.24 2.22
C HIS A 149 41.61 -11.20 2.98
N HIS A 150 41.23 -10.90 4.23
CA HIS A 150 41.99 -9.99 5.08
C HIS A 150 43.42 -10.49 5.34
N GLN A 151 43.58 -11.78 5.67
CA GLN A 151 44.91 -12.39 5.89
C GLN A 151 45.81 -12.26 4.65
N ILE A 152 45.29 -12.58 3.48
CA ILE A 152 46.03 -12.45 2.21
C ILE A 152 46.42 -10.98 1.97
N GLN A 153 45.50 -10.03 2.15
CA GLN A 153 45.80 -8.59 2.02
C GLN A 153 46.92 -8.15 2.97
N THR A 154 46.84 -8.55 4.26
CA THR A 154 47.87 -8.20 5.25
C THR A 154 49.24 -8.77 4.89
N PHE A 155 49.29 -9.99 4.35
CA PHE A 155 50.54 -10.61 3.89
C PHE A 155 51.19 -9.81 2.75
N TYR A 156 50.43 -9.44 1.71
CA TYR A 156 50.96 -8.68 0.59
C TYR A 156 51.32 -7.24 0.97
N ALA A 157 50.55 -6.59 1.84
CA ALA A 157 50.87 -5.25 2.34
C ALA A 157 52.18 -5.25 3.17
N ALA A 158 52.38 -6.24 4.04
CA ALA A 158 53.62 -6.36 4.81
C ALA A 158 54.84 -6.61 3.90
N ARG A 159 54.67 -7.39 2.82
CA ARG A 159 55.73 -7.65 1.83
C ARG A 159 56.12 -6.41 1.02
N THR A 160 55.18 -5.49 0.75
CA THR A 160 55.50 -4.24 0.03
C THR A 160 56.29 -3.23 0.87
N VAL A 161 56.24 -3.32 2.20
CA VAL A 161 56.94 -2.40 3.11
C VAL A 161 58.37 -2.88 3.43
N LEU A 162 58.66 -4.17 3.20
CA LEU A 162 59.96 -4.80 3.45
C LEU A 162 60.89 -4.81 2.22
N ASN A 163 60.49 -4.21 1.09
CA ASN A 163 61.34 -3.94 -0.09
C ASN A 163 61.56 -2.43 -0.23
#